data_AF-A0A4V2YN11-F1
#
_entry.id   AF-A0A4V2YN11-F1
#
_cell.length_a   1.000
_cell.length_b   1.000
_cell.length_c   1.000
_cell.angle_alpha   90.00
_cell.angle_beta   90.00
_cell.angle_gamma   90.00
#
_symmetry.space_group_name_H-M   'P 1'
#
loop_
_entity.id
_entity.type
_entity.pdbx_description
1 polymer ?
#
loop_
_entity_poly.entity_id
_entity_poly.type
_entity_poly.pdbx_seq_one_letter_code
_entity_poly.pdbx_strand_id
1 'polypeptide(L)'
;MSTEPALSAQASAAQTAAAARVEPGRGPATTELPTAPCSVVWSGGHSYVLEGSTGARWAGVDDRGRARFLTDADLRRRGWSRTRA
;
A
#
# COMPACT_ATOMS: atom_id res chain seq x y z
N MET A 1 -36.85 32.38 -5.70
CA MET A 1 -36.01 32.40 -4.48
C MET A 1 -35.93 30.95 -3.99
N SER A 2 -34.83 30.21 -3.92
CA SER A 2 -33.42 30.41 -4.27
C SER A 2 -32.80 28.99 -4.38
N THR A 3 -32.03 28.76 -5.45
CA THR A 3 -30.88 27.84 -5.65
C THR A 3 -30.80 26.46 -4.96
N GLU A 4 -30.80 25.39 -5.78
CA GLU A 4 -29.97 24.18 -5.58
C GLU A 4 -28.47 24.50 -5.77
N PRO A 5 -27.54 23.68 -5.23
CA PRO A 5 -26.95 22.67 -6.11
C PRO A 5 -26.79 21.26 -5.50
N ALA A 6 -27.17 20.28 -6.33
CA ALA A 6 -26.58 18.97 -6.58
C ALA A 6 -25.23 18.60 -5.91
N LEU A 7 -25.14 17.36 -5.42
CA LEU A 7 -24.42 16.25 -6.08
C LEU A 7 -24.51 15.02 -5.14
N SER A 8 -25.34 14.02 -5.42
CA SER A 8 -25.22 13.00 -6.46
C SER A 8 -24.16 11.94 -6.19
N ALA A 9 -24.66 10.70 -6.33
CA ALA A 9 -23.96 9.47 -6.68
C ALA A 9 -23.29 8.69 -5.55
N GLN A 10 -24.12 7.98 -4.79
CA GLN A 10 -23.91 6.54 -4.63
C GLN A 10 -23.59 5.92 -6.01
N ALA A 11 -22.43 5.30 -6.16
CA ALA A 11 -22.14 4.45 -7.30
C ALA A 11 -21.25 3.28 -6.87
N SER A 12 -21.92 2.26 -6.34
CA SER A 12 -21.46 0.88 -6.42
C SER A 12 -21.40 0.51 -7.91
N ALA A 13 -20.22 0.60 -8.51
CA ALA A 13 -19.92 0.02 -9.82
C ALA A 13 -18.67 -0.85 -9.63
N ALA A 14 -18.85 -2.16 -9.43
CA ALA A 14 -18.78 -3.09 -10.55
C ALA A 14 -17.54 -2.84 -11.41
N GLN A 15 -16.35 -3.06 -10.85
CA GLN A 15 -15.15 -3.24 -11.66
C GLN A 15 -15.13 -4.67 -12.20
N THR A 16 -15.96 -4.89 -13.23
CA THR A 16 -15.86 -6.02 -14.15
C THR A 16 -15.54 -5.48 -15.53
N ALA A 17 -14.61 -6.16 -16.19
CA ALA A 17 -14.08 -5.99 -17.55
C ALA A 17 -12.82 -5.09 -17.63
N ALA A 18 -11.66 -5.57 -18.05
CA ALA A 18 -11.45 -6.54 -19.11
C ALA A 18 -10.50 -7.68 -18.71
N ALA A 19 -11.03 -8.90 -18.66
CA ALA A 19 -10.22 -10.10 -18.82
C ALA A 19 -9.80 -10.19 -20.28
N ALA A 20 -8.62 -9.67 -20.61
CA ALA A 20 -7.95 -10.07 -21.84
C ALA A 20 -7.73 -11.58 -21.71
N ARG A 21 -8.48 -12.37 -22.48
CA ARG A 21 -8.23 -13.81 -22.61
C ARG A 21 -6.85 -13.98 -23.23
N VAL A 22 -5.87 -14.27 -22.38
CA VAL A 22 -4.54 -14.66 -22.80
C VAL A 22 -4.63 -16.13 -23.21
N GLU A 23 -4.50 -16.39 -24.50
CA GLU A 23 -4.30 -17.73 -25.06
C GLU A 23 -3.18 -18.45 -24.30
N PRO A 24 -3.30 -19.75 -23.98
CA PRO A 24 -2.22 -20.52 -23.36
C PRO A 24 -1.16 -20.85 -24.40
N GLY A 25 -0.52 -19.83 -24.95
CA GLY A 25 0.73 -19.97 -25.68
C GLY A 25 1.78 -20.42 -24.67
N ARG A 26 2.08 -21.72 -24.66
CA ARG A 26 3.20 -22.41 -23.98
C ARG A 26 3.95 -21.48 -23.01
N GLY A 27 3.39 -21.33 -21.81
CA GLY A 27 3.68 -20.22 -20.92
C GLY A 27 5.17 -20.14 -20.55
N PRO A 28 5.71 -18.91 -20.36
CA PRO A 28 7.04 -18.76 -19.78
C PRO A 28 7.09 -19.53 -18.46
N ALA A 29 8.26 -20.12 -18.16
CA ALA A 29 8.52 -20.77 -16.87
C ALA A 29 7.86 -19.94 -15.76
N THR A 30 7.04 -20.58 -14.92
CA THR A 30 6.36 -19.92 -13.81
C THR A 30 7.44 -19.45 -12.84
N THR A 31 8.01 -18.27 -13.11
CA THR A 31 8.74 -17.49 -12.12
C THR A 31 7.71 -17.20 -11.06
N GLU A 32 7.69 -18.05 -10.04
CA GLU A 32 6.87 -17.87 -8.86
C GLU A 32 7.06 -16.41 -8.42
N LEU A 33 5.96 -15.68 -8.25
CA LEU A 33 6.06 -14.31 -7.77
C LEU A 33 6.81 -14.37 -6.43
N PRO A 34 7.73 -13.43 -6.15
CA PRO A 34 8.41 -13.40 -4.87
C PRO A 34 7.39 -13.10 -3.77
N THR A 35 6.85 -14.16 -3.17
CA THR A 35 5.82 -14.14 -2.11
C THR A 35 6.44 -14.16 -0.72
N ALA A 36 7.74 -13.90 -0.61
CA ALA A 36 8.44 -13.86 0.67
C ALA A 36 7.72 -12.90 1.64
N PRO A 37 7.45 -13.32 2.88
CA PRO A 37 6.74 -12.48 3.83
C PRO A 37 7.58 -11.24 4.18
N CYS A 38 6.93 -10.08 4.25
CA CYS A 38 7.55 -8.83 4.67
C CYS A 38 6.81 -8.23 5.87
N SER A 39 7.51 -7.44 6.68
CA SER A 39 6.88 -6.69 7.77
C SER A 39 6.40 -5.33 7.26
N VAL A 40 5.17 -4.97 7.61
CA VAL A 40 4.55 -3.69 7.20
C VAL A 40 3.93 -3.02 8.42
N VAL A 41 4.05 -1.69 8.50
CA VAL A 41 3.38 -0.86 9.50
C VAL A 41 2.59 0.27 8.84
N TRP A 42 1.58 0.76 9.54
CA TRP A 42 0.83 1.95 9.16
C TRP A 42 1.12 3.09 10.15
N SER A 43 1.47 4.26 9.63
CA SER A 43 1.75 5.44 10.44
C SER A 43 1.40 6.69 9.66
N GLY A 44 0.62 7.59 10.27
CA GLY A 44 0.28 8.89 9.67
C GLY A 44 -0.41 8.79 8.31
N GLY A 45 -1.21 7.73 8.08
CA GLY A 45 -1.91 7.53 6.81
C GLY A 45 -1.10 6.85 5.70
N HIS A 46 0.12 6.38 5.98
CA HIS A 46 0.96 5.69 5.01
C HIS A 46 1.44 4.32 5.50
N SER A 47 1.65 3.42 4.54
CA SER A 47 2.30 2.13 4.74
C SER A 47 3.82 2.26 4.64
N TYR A 48 4.53 1.59 5.54
CA TYR A 48 5.98 1.44 5.47
C TYR A 48 6.36 -0.04 5.58
N VAL A 49 7.23 -0.50 4.68
CA VAL A 49 7.75 -1.87 4.62
C VAL A 49 9.14 -1.92 5.24
N LEU A 50 9.45 -2.95 6.01
CA LEU A 50 10.78 -3.16 6.57
C LEU A 50 11.74 -3.69 5.49
N GLU A 51 12.78 -2.91 5.20
CA GLU A 51 13.82 -3.24 4.23
C GLU A 51 15.15 -3.56 4.95
N GLY A 52 15.78 -4.67 4.57
CA GLY A 52 17.09 -5.11 5.08
C GLY A 52 17.07 -5.78 6.46
N SER A 53 18.02 -6.70 6.69
CA SER A 53 18.21 -7.39 7.99
C SER A 53 19.24 -6.70 8.89
N THR A 54 20.27 -6.08 8.31
CA THR A 54 21.31 -5.33 9.02
C THR A 54 21.14 -3.83 8.71
N GLY A 55 20.81 -3.03 9.73
CA GLY A 55 20.48 -1.62 9.52
C GLY A 55 19.08 -1.39 8.92
N ALA A 56 18.13 -2.24 9.32
CA ALA A 56 16.78 -2.25 8.80
C ALA A 56 16.11 -0.87 8.84
N ARG A 57 15.44 -0.50 7.74
CA ARG A 57 14.72 0.78 7.61
C ARG A 57 13.32 0.54 7.11
N TRP A 58 12.39 1.34 7.59
CA TRP A 58 11.00 1.35 7.17
C TRP A 58 10.86 2.27 5.95
N ALA A 59 10.72 1.66 4.77
CA ALA A 59 10.59 2.34 3.49
C ALA A 59 9.11 2.55 3.14
N GLY A 60 8.75 3.77 2.76
CA GLY A 60 7.40 4.10 2.33
C GLY A 60 7.38 5.44 1.60
N VAL A 61 6.20 6.04 1.52
CA VAL A 61 6.00 7.36 0.91
C VAL A 61 5.41 8.35 1.91
N ASP A 62 5.69 9.63 1.71
CA ASP A 62 5.00 10.73 2.42
C ASP A 62 3.75 11.20 1.64
N ASP A 63 3.01 12.15 2.21
CA ASP A 63 1.81 12.73 1.61
C ASP A 63 2.06 13.40 0.24
N ARG A 64 3.32 13.72 -0.08
CA ARG A 64 3.72 14.31 -1.37
C ARG A 64 4.16 13.25 -2.37
N GLY A 65 4.04 11.97 -2.04
CA GLY A 65 4.49 10.84 -2.84
C GLY A 65 6.01 10.68 -2.87
N ARG A 66 6.76 11.32 -1.96
CA ARG A 66 8.23 11.20 -1.93
C ARG A 66 8.62 9.99 -1.10
N ALA A 67 9.65 9.28 -1.57
CA ALA A 67 10.25 8.20 -0.81
C ALA A 67 10.72 8.69 0.57
N ARG A 68 10.34 7.95 1.61
CA ARG A 68 10.66 8.24 3.00
C ARG A 68 11.15 6.98 3.68
N PHE A 69 12.29 7.11 4.35
CA PHE A 69 12.87 6.05 5.18
C PHE A 69 12.80 6.46 6.64
N LEU A 70 12.26 5.58 7.47
CA LEU A 70 12.12 5.76 8.91
C LEU A 70 12.92 4.69 9.65
N THR A 71 13.47 5.07 10.79
CA THR A 71 14.02 4.12 11.76
C THR A 71 12.93 3.63 12.72
N ASP A 72 13.17 2.57 13.47
CA ASP A 72 12.26 2.17 14.56
C ASP A 72 12.05 3.30 15.58
N ALA A 73 13.08 4.13 15.84
CA ALA A 73 12.95 5.27 16.72
C ALA A 73 12.00 6.35 16.16
N ASP A 74 11.98 6.56 14.84
CA ASP A 74 11.01 7.46 14.20
C ASP A 74 9.58 6.95 14.35
N LEU A 75 9.36 5.65 14.16
CA LEU A 75 8.05 5.04 14.34
C LEU A 75 7.56 5.13 15.78
N ARG A 76 8.44 4.88 16.76
CA ARG A 76 8.12 5.05 18.19
C ARG A 76 7.73 6.48 18.53
N ARG A 77 8.45 7.48 17.98
CA ARG A 77 8.07 8.90 18.14
C ARG A 77 6.71 9.24 17.54
N ARG A 78 6.27 8.47 16.54
CA ARG A 78 4.93 8.59 15.91
C ARG A 78 3.86 7.77 16.63
N GLY A 79 4.17 7.19 17.79
CA GLY A 79 3.23 6.44 18.61
C GLY A 79 3.08 4.97 18.21
N TRP A 80 3.92 4.46 17.30
CA TRP A 80 3.91 3.04 16.96
C TRP A 80 4.71 2.22 17.98
N SER A 81 4.09 1.18 18.52
CA SER A 81 4.72 0.18 19.38
C SER A 81 4.45 -1.22 18.85
N ARG A 82 5.44 -2.11 19.00
CA ARG A 82 5.30 -3.52 18.58
C ARG A 82 4.30 -4.30 19.43
N THR A 83 4.17 -3.93 20.70
CA THR A 83 3.19 -4.46 21.64
C THR A 83 2.11 -3.41 21.89
N ARG A 84 0.85 -3.83 21.96
CA ARG A 84 -0.18 -3.03 22.63
C ARG A 84 0.04 -3.17 24.14
N ALA A 85 -0.04 -2.04 24.85
CA ALA A 85 -0.21 -2.04 26.30
C ALA A 85 -1.68 -2.29 26.65
#